data_AF-A0A3L7ZK61-F1
#
_entry.id   AF-A0A3L7ZK61-F1
#
_cell.length_a   1.000
_cell.length_b   1.000
_cell.length_c   1.000
_cell.angle_alpha   90.00
_cell.angle_beta   90.00
_cell.angle_gamma   90.00
#
_symmetry.space_group_name_H-M   'P 1'
#
loop_
_entity.id
_entity.type
_entity.pdbx_description
1 polymer ?
#
loop_
_entity_poly.entity_id
_entity_poly.type
_entity_poly.pdbx_seq_one_letter_code
_entity_poly.pdbx_strand_id
1 'polypeptide(L)'
;MNYRNLDKNIFLKLNHNQAYVAACFSFKSDFVTGESHIHQDTLADYCQCSPSKIQDYISVFKEVGFIRSSMTCYFKNEDGLPRRQNEYLLNVPDSNYFTIHKELLEKDIPVGVIGYVLLLKCLCLNRTNTCFYNLLEISNKLKVGYSTLKGKNGLHQKAIDYGLITDDKVRYEGKSTIRHTIMDSNILLGDGLDIPDLNTEEHGIYVEQYDIIRSCCLDHDIYPPRYDGQVIRKIMNHFVDDNLKNALNRRLDKVKEDHIYSLNYIAKMLNIQMDSPSKEEYTFVMP
;
A
#
# COMPACT_ATOMS: atom_id res chain seq x y z
N MET A 1 18.83 -6.31 -6.24
CA MET A 1 17.55 -6.86 -6.73
C MET A 1 16.86 -5.82 -7.61
N ASN A 2 16.39 -6.22 -8.80
CA ASN A 2 15.82 -5.32 -9.81
C ASN A 2 14.31 -5.11 -9.67
N TYR A 3 13.70 -5.57 -8.58
CA TYR A 3 12.30 -5.29 -8.28
C TYR A 3 12.09 -4.99 -6.79
N ARG A 4 10.95 -4.38 -6.46
CA ARG A 4 10.51 -4.05 -5.10
C ARG A 4 9.00 -4.20 -4.95
N ASN A 5 8.58 -4.72 -3.80
CA ASN A 5 7.18 -4.76 -3.39
C ASN A 5 6.83 -3.47 -2.65
N LEU A 6 5.72 -2.84 -3.03
CA LEU A 6 5.25 -1.56 -2.50
C LEU A 6 3.87 -1.73 -1.89
N ASP A 7 3.74 -1.35 -0.62
CA ASP A 7 2.50 -1.47 0.14
C ASP A 7 1.46 -0.47 -0.35
N LYS A 8 0.31 -0.96 -0.82
CA LYS A 8 -0.75 -0.10 -1.37
C LYS A 8 -1.33 0.86 -0.34
N ASN A 9 -1.44 0.46 0.92
CA ASN A 9 -2.06 1.27 1.97
C ASN A 9 -1.17 2.44 2.35
N ILE A 10 0.12 2.16 2.47
CA ILE A 10 1.11 3.20 2.72
C ILE A 10 1.13 4.17 1.54
N PHE A 11 1.17 3.66 0.31
CA PHE A 11 1.23 4.51 -0.88
C PHE A 11 -0.02 5.39 -1.04
N LEU A 12 -1.22 4.91 -0.70
CA LEU A 12 -2.44 5.73 -0.72
C LEU A 12 -2.44 6.91 0.26
N LYS A 13 -1.52 6.93 1.23
CA LYS A 13 -1.31 8.06 2.16
C LYS A 13 -0.32 9.10 1.62
N LEU A 14 0.32 8.84 0.48
CA LEU A 14 1.33 9.70 -0.14
C LEU A 14 0.76 10.52 -1.29
N ASN A 15 1.35 11.68 -1.56
CA ASN A 15 1.17 12.37 -2.84
C ASN A 15 2.07 11.76 -3.93
N HIS A 16 1.82 12.13 -5.20
CA HIS A 16 2.54 11.55 -6.35
C HIS A 16 4.07 11.75 -6.28
N ASN A 17 4.58 12.89 -5.82
CA ASN A 17 6.03 13.09 -5.69
C ASN A 17 6.61 12.23 -4.57
N GLN A 18 5.92 12.15 -3.43
CA GLN A 18 6.30 11.29 -2.31
C GLN A 18 6.29 9.81 -2.70
N ALA A 19 5.29 9.36 -3.45
CA ALA A 19 5.19 7.98 -3.93
C ALA A 19 6.38 7.59 -4.82
N TYR A 20 6.81 8.49 -5.72
CA TYR A 20 8.01 8.28 -6.53
C TYR A 20 9.27 8.17 -5.65
N VAL A 21 9.45 9.08 -4.67
CA VAL A 21 10.61 9.04 -3.78
C VAL A 21 10.59 7.78 -2.89
N ALA A 22 9.43 7.36 -2.37
CA ALA A 22 9.30 6.13 -1.59
C ALA A 22 9.70 4.90 -2.42
N ALA A 23 9.25 4.83 -3.68
CA ALA A 23 9.68 3.78 -4.61
C ALA A 23 11.21 3.80 -4.83
N CYS A 24 11.80 4.96 -5.09
CA CYS A 24 13.25 5.11 -5.22
C CYS A 24 14.01 4.67 -3.96
N PHE A 25 13.52 5.05 -2.78
CA PHE A 25 14.11 4.71 -1.49
C PHE A 25 14.09 3.19 -1.26
N SER A 26 13.00 2.51 -1.64
CA SER A 26 12.94 1.05 -1.54
C SER A 26 14.07 0.35 -2.33
N PHE A 27 14.46 0.87 -3.49
CA PHE A 27 15.61 0.34 -4.26
C PHE A 27 16.98 0.64 -3.65
N LYS A 28 17.03 1.51 -2.63
CA LYS A 28 18.22 1.87 -1.85
C LYS A 28 18.21 1.25 -0.44
N SER A 29 17.27 0.35 -0.16
CA SER A 29 17.31 -0.53 1.01
C SER A 29 17.64 -1.96 0.60
N ASP A 30 18.03 -2.76 1.59
CA ASP A 30 18.06 -4.21 1.46
C ASP A 30 16.68 -4.74 1.04
N PHE A 31 16.70 -5.80 0.23
CA PHE A 31 15.49 -6.36 -0.36
C PHE A 31 14.67 -7.17 0.63
N VAL A 32 15.32 -7.84 1.59
CA VAL A 32 14.68 -8.76 2.54
C VAL A 32 14.39 -8.03 3.85
N THR A 33 15.39 -7.34 4.40
CA THR A 33 15.29 -6.72 5.73
C THR A 33 14.69 -5.32 5.69
N GLY A 34 14.81 -4.62 4.55
CA GLY A 34 14.40 -3.22 4.41
C GLY A 34 15.40 -2.23 5.02
N GLU A 35 16.57 -2.68 5.47
CA GLU A 35 17.61 -1.81 6.04
C GLU A 35 18.24 -0.91 4.98
N SER A 36 18.47 0.36 5.32
CA SER A 36 19.12 1.31 4.42
C SER A 36 20.04 2.25 5.19
N HIS A 37 21.25 2.43 4.66
CA HIS A 37 22.25 3.37 5.17
C HIS A 37 22.51 4.52 4.18
N ILE A 38 21.57 4.77 3.26
CA ILE A 38 21.74 5.78 2.21
C ILE A 38 21.84 7.19 2.81
N HIS A 39 22.78 7.98 2.29
CA HIS A 39 22.88 9.41 2.60
C HIS A 39 21.74 10.18 1.93
N GLN A 40 21.16 11.16 2.63
CA GLN A 40 20.02 11.92 2.12
C GLN A 40 20.36 12.67 0.83
N ASP A 41 21.57 13.19 0.69
CA ASP A 41 22.03 13.86 -0.53
C ASP A 41 22.08 12.87 -1.72
N THR A 42 22.61 11.66 -1.50
CA THR A 42 22.61 10.60 -2.52
C THR A 42 21.20 10.18 -2.92
N LEU A 43 20.28 10.12 -1.95
CA LEU A 43 18.87 9.83 -2.23
C LEU A 43 18.22 10.99 -3.01
N ALA A 44 18.53 12.24 -2.66
CA ALA A 44 18.02 13.43 -3.33
C ALA A 44 18.45 13.47 -4.80
N ASP A 45 19.73 13.21 -5.08
CA ASP A 45 20.29 13.13 -6.43
C ASP A 45 19.60 12.01 -7.23
N TYR A 46 19.47 10.82 -6.64
CA TYR A 46 18.81 9.68 -7.29
C TYR A 46 17.33 9.95 -7.61
N CYS A 47 16.65 10.72 -6.76
CA CYS A 47 15.25 11.10 -6.94
C CYS A 47 15.06 12.38 -7.77
N GLN A 48 16.14 13.03 -8.19
CA GLN A 48 16.12 14.32 -8.90
C GLN A 48 15.35 15.42 -8.12
N CYS A 49 15.60 15.50 -6.81
CA CYS A 49 14.98 16.49 -5.93
C CYS A 49 16.00 17.09 -4.94
N SER A 50 15.58 18.07 -4.14
CA SER A 50 16.49 18.72 -3.19
C SER A 50 16.62 17.91 -1.88
N PRO A 51 17.77 17.97 -1.19
CA PRO A 51 17.93 17.35 0.13
C PRO A 51 16.90 17.80 1.16
N SER A 52 16.49 19.08 1.11
CA SER A 52 15.42 19.61 1.97
C SER A 52 14.08 18.88 1.73
N LYS A 53 13.71 18.58 0.48
CA LYS A 53 12.50 17.80 0.19
C LYS A 53 12.61 16.37 0.72
N ILE A 54 13.80 15.76 0.65
CA ILE A 54 14.03 14.44 1.22
C ILE A 54 13.81 14.45 2.74
N GLN A 55 14.24 15.49 3.45
CA GLN A 55 14.00 15.63 4.89
C GLN A 55 12.51 15.73 5.23
N ASP A 56 11.77 16.55 4.48
CA ASP A 56 10.32 16.68 4.63
C ASP A 56 9.63 15.33 4.37
N TYR A 57 10.01 14.64 3.31
CA TYR A 57 9.43 13.34 2.93
C TYR A 57 9.78 12.24 3.92
N ILE A 58 10.98 12.23 4.50
CA ILE A 58 11.34 11.28 5.56
C ILE A 58 10.42 11.44 6.78
N SER A 59 10.01 12.67 7.11
CA SER A 59 9.09 12.91 8.22
C SER A 59 7.73 12.30 7.92
N VAL A 60 7.19 12.55 6.73
CA VAL A 60 5.94 11.93 6.25
C VAL A 60 6.04 10.41 6.20
N PHE A 61 7.16 9.86 5.71
CA PHE A 61 7.38 8.41 5.61
C PHE A 61 7.38 7.70 6.96
N LYS A 62 7.83 8.38 8.03
CA LYS A 62 7.70 7.86 9.39
C LYS A 62 6.24 7.87 9.85
N GLU A 63 5.52 8.97 9.60
CA GLU A 63 4.11 9.11 9.98
C GLU A 63 3.22 8.06 9.31
N VAL A 64 3.45 7.76 8.04
CA VAL A 64 2.63 6.77 7.29
C VAL A 64 3.11 5.32 7.47
N GLY A 65 4.17 5.08 8.25
CA GLY A 65 4.71 3.75 8.50
C GLY A 65 5.59 3.16 7.38
N PHE A 66 5.96 3.95 6.37
CA PHE A 66 6.93 3.53 5.35
C PHE A 66 8.32 3.31 5.93
N ILE A 67 8.74 4.18 6.87
CA ILE A 67 9.93 4.01 7.69
C ILE A 67 9.46 3.52 9.07
N ARG A 68 9.74 2.26 9.39
CA ARG A 68 9.35 1.61 10.65
C ARG A 68 10.21 2.10 11.83
N SER A 69 11.49 2.32 11.58
CA SER A 69 12.40 2.92 12.55
C SER A 69 13.54 3.65 11.84
N SER A 70 14.17 4.59 12.56
CA SER A 70 15.37 5.26 12.07
C SER A 70 16.29 5.58 13.24
N MET A 71 17.60 5.41 13.05
CA MET A 71 18.63 5.75 14.02
C MET A 71 19.64 6.70 13.39
N THR A 72 20.24 7.58 14.21
CA THR A 72 21.39 8.38 13.79
C THR A 72 22.60 7.91 14.58
N CYS A 73 23.60 7.40 13.88
CA CYS A 73 24.87 6.97 14.45
C CYS A 73 25.93 8.08 14.29
N TYR A 74 26.76 8.21 15.32
CA TYR A 74 27.91 9.11 15.34
C TYR A 74 29.16 8.29 15.53
N PHE A 75 30.10 8.41 14.61
CA PHE A 75 31.41 7.76 14.70
C PHE A 75 32.48 8.69 14.14
N LYS A 76 33.75 8.32 14.33
CA LYS A 76 34.89 9.02 13.73
C LYS A 76 35.33 8.28 12.48
N ASN A 77 35.64 9.02 11.43
CA ASN A 77 36.25 8.47 10.22
C ASN A 77 37.70 8.05 10.50
N GLU A 78 38.35 7.43 9.52
CA GLU A 78 39.78 7.10 9.58
C GLU A 78 40.65 8.32 9.91
N ASP A 79 40.25 9.52 9.44
CA ASP A 79 40.92 10.79 9.74
C ASP A 79 40.53 11.41 11.10
N GLY A 80 39.76 10.71 11.95
CA GLY A 80 39.31 11.19 13.25
C GLY A 80 38.16 12.22 13.20
N LEU A 81 37.69 12.60 12.01
CA LEU A 81 36.60 13.55 11.82
C LEU A 81 35.23 12.95 12.20
N PRO A 82 34.36 13.70 12.89
CA PRO A 82 33.04 13.21 13.24
C PRO A 82 32.19 13.00 11.98
N ARG A 83 31.57 11.84 11.88
CA ARG A 83 30.62 11.47 10.83
C ARG A 83 29.30 11.08 11.44
N ARG A 84 28.26 11.58 10.79
CA ARG A 84 26.86 11.25 11.05
C ARG A 84 26.39 10.29 9.96
N GLN A 85 25.77 9.20 10.36
CA GLN A 85 25.10 8.28 9.44
C GLN A 85 23.67 8.07 9.92
N ASN A 86 22.71 8.14 9.00
CA ASN A 86 21.34 7.76 9.31
C ASN A 86 21.12 6.33 8.81
N GLU A 87 20.47 5.54 9.64
CA GLU A 87 20.04 4.19 9.33
C GLU A 87 18.51 4.17 9.35
N TYR A 88 17.92 3.51 8.37
CA TYR A 88 16.48 3.41 8.19
C TYR A 88 16.08 1.95 8.06
N LEU A 89 14.98 1.59 8.70
CA LEU A 89 14.31 0.32 8.49
C LEU A 89 13.00 0.58 7.76
N LEU A 90 12.94 0.21 6.49
CA LEU A 90 11.75 0.39 5.65
C LEU A 90 10.73 -0.74 5.86
N ASN A 91 9.46 -0.46 5.57
CA ASN A 91 8.43 -1.48 5.48
C ASN A 91 8.63 -2.32 4.21
N VAL A 92 8.88 -3.62 4.40
CA VAL A 92 8.85 -4.61 3.32
C VAL A 92 7.51 -5.35 3.42
N PRO A 93 6.56 -5.10 2.50
CA PRO A 93 5.22 -5.66 2.63
C PRO A 93 5.19 -7.15 2.31
N ASP A 94 4.40 -7.88 3.08
CA ASP A 94 4.11 -9.30 2.89
C ASP A 94 2.67 -9.54 2.33
N SER A 95 1.89 -8.47 2.14
CA SER A 95 0.56 -8.47 1.53
C SER A 95 0.15 -7.10 1.01
N ASN A 96 -0.93 -7.11 0.22
CA ASN A 96 -1.57 -5.92 -0.31
C ASN A 96 -0.57 -4.98 -0.97
N TYR A 97 0.32 -5.58 -1.75
CA TYR A 97 1.37 -4.89 -2.44
C TYR A 97 1.18 -4.96 -3.95
N PHE A 98 1.95 -4.15 -4.64
CA PHE A 98 2.26 -4.37 -6.04
C PHE A 98 3.76 -4.35 -6.21
N THR A 99 4.26 -5.05 -7.22
CA THR A 99 5.69 -5.12 -7.49
C THR A 99 6.05 -4.19 -8.63
N ILE A 100 7.16 -3.48 -8.49
CA ILE A 100 7.72 -2.69 -9.57
C ILE A 100 9.14 -3.14 -9.90
N HIS A 101 9.50 -3.02 -11.17
CA HIS A 101 10.86 -3.16 -11.68
C HIS A 101 11.58 -1.82 -11.62
N LYS A 102 12.91 -1.87 -11.41
CA LYS A 102 13.76 -0.66 -11.30
C LYS A 102 13.70 0.18 -12.56
N GLU A 103 13.58 -0.48 -13.70
CA GLU A 103 13.50 0.06 -15.05
C GLU A 103 12.36 1.07 -15.20
N LEU A 104 11.28 0.99 -14.39
CA LEU A 104 10.23 2.01 -14.34
C LEU A 104 10.79 3.38 -13.92
N LEU A 105 11.69 3.41 -12.94
CA LEU A 105 12.26 4.62 -12.35
C LEU A 105 13.39 5.22 -13.21
N GLU A 106 13.90 4.45 -14.18
CA GLU A 106 14.97 4.84 -15.10
C GLU A 106 14.44 5.41 -16.42
N LYS A 107 13.11 5.41 -16.62
CA LYS A 107 12.48 5.99 -17.80
C LYS A 107 12.64 7.49 -17.82
N ASP A 108 12.83 8.04 -19.02
CA ASP A 108 12.80 9.49 -19.27
C ASP A 108 11.36 10.02 -19.25
N ILE A 109 10.76 9.99 -18.06
CA ILE A 109 9.39 10.42 -17.78
C ILE A 109 9.41 11.29 -16.53
N PRO A 110 8.65 12.40 -16.47
CA PRO A 110 8.60 13.24 -15.28
C PRO A 110 8.23 12.43 -14.02
N VAL A 111 9.00 12.62 -12.95
CA VAL A 111 8.86 11.86 -11.69
C VAL A 111 7.44 11.88 -11.12
N GLY A 112 6.74 13.01 -11.25
CA GLY A 112 5.36 13.14 -10.79
C GLY A 112 4.35 12.31 -11.59
N VAL A 113 4.65 12.01 -12.86
CA VAL A 113 3.82 11.13 -13.71
C VAL A 113 4.03 9.68 -13.29
N ILE A 114 5.28 9.23 -13.11
CA ILE A 114 5.57 7.88 -12.58
C ILE A 114 4.91 7.70 -11.21
N GLY A 115 5.12 8.66 -10.31
CA GLY A 115 4.49 8.69 -8.99
C GLY A 115 2.97 8.61 -9.03
N TYR A 116 2.32 9.28 -9.98
CA TYR A 116 0.89 9.17 -10.20
C TYR A 116 0.47 7.75 -10.62
N VAL A 117 1.20 7.10 -11.53
CA VAL A 117 0.87 5.73 -11.98
C VAL A 117 1.03 4.72 -10.83
N LEU A 118 2.04 4.90 -9.96
CA LEU A 118 2.20 4.09 -8.74
C LEU A 118 0.98 4.22 -7.81
N LEU A 119 0.48 5.45 -7.62
CA LEU A 119 -0.73 5.69 -6.83
C LEU A 119 -1.98 5.11 -7.51
N LEU A 120 -2.12 5.26 -8.83
CA LEU A 120 -3.24 4.68 -9.55
C LEU A 120 -3.27 3.15 -9.43
N LYS A 121 -2.09 2.50 -9.44
CA LYS A 121 -1.96 1.05 -9.25
C LYS A 121 -2.53 0.59 -7.89
N CYS A 122 -2.48 1.44 -6.87
CA CYS A 122 -3.07 1.14 -5.57
C CYS A 122 -4.62 1.08 -5.63
N LEU A 123 -5.24 1.77 -6.58
CA LEU A 123 -6.69 1.78 -6.80
C LEU A 123 -7.18 0.73 -7.80
N CYS A 124 -6.28 0.04 -8.49
CA CYS A 124 -6.66 -1.02 -9.42
C CYS A 124 -7.29 -2.20 -8.68
N LEU A 125 -8.22 -2.90 -9.36
CA LEU A 125 -8.77 -4.16 -8.86
C LEU A 125 -7.65 -5.14 -8.52
N ASN A 126 -7.86 -5.95 -7.48
CA ASN A 126 -6.87 -6.91 -7.00
C ASN A 126 -6.37 -7.80 -8.13
N ARG A 127 -5.05 -7.99 -8.19
CA ARG A 127 -4.37 -8.79 -9.23
C ARG A 127 -4.68 -8.34 -10.66
N THR A 128 -5.01 -7.06 -10.86
CA THR A 128 -5.14 -6.45 -12.20
C THR A 128 -4.35 -5.15 -12.30
N ASN A 129 -4.29 -4.61 -13.52
CA ASN A 129 -3.81 -3.26 -13.84
C ASN A 129 -4.97 -2.32 -14.18
N THR A 130 -6.19 -2.65 -13.75
CA THR A 130 -7.42 -1.99 -14.20
C THR A 130 -8.08 -1.20 -13.08
N CYS A 131 -8.39 0.07 -13.33
CA CYS A 131 -9.15 0.94 -12.45
C CYS A 131 -10.42 1.44 -13.17
N PHE A 132 -11.56 1.37 -12.48
CA PHE A 132 -12.87 1.78 -13.02
C PHE A 132 -13.41 3.07 -12.39
N TYR A 133 -12.67 3.65 -11.43
CA TYR A 133 -13.01 4.95 -10.88
C TYR A 133 -12.85 6.02 -11.94
N ASN A 134 -13.82 6.92 -12.03
CA ASN A 134 -13.67 8.10 -12.88
C ASN A 134 -12.61 9.06 -12.30
N LEU A 135 -12.15 10.03 -13.10
CA LEU A 135 -11.08 10.94 -12.68
C LEU A 135 -11.39 11.76 -11.42
N LEU A 136 -12.66 12.07 -11.15
CA LEU A 136 -13.05 12.80 -9.93
C LEU A 136 -12.94 11.87 -8.71
N GLU A 137 -13.37 10.62 -8.82
CA GLU A 137 -13.20 9.61 -7.78
C GLU A 137 -11.73 9.32 -7.51
N ILE A 138 -10.91 9.19 -8.57
CA ILE A 138 -9.45 9.04 -8.45
C ILE A 138 -8.85 10.24 -7.73
N SER A 139 -9.23 11.46 -8.11
CA SER A 139 -8.78 12.70 -7.46
C SER A 139 -9.06 12.69 -5.96
N ASN A 140 -10.29 12.34 -5.56
CA ASN A 140 -10.69 12.28 -4.16
C ASN A 140 -9.95 11.19 -3.39
N LYS A 141 -9.84 9.98 -3.96
CA LYS A 141 -9.18 8.83 -3.30
C LYS A 141 -7.67 9.02 -3.13
N LEU A 142 -7.01 9.65 -4.11
CA LEU A 142 -5.58 9.94 -4.03
C LEU A 142 -5.27 11.27 -3.31
N LYS A 143 -6.29 12.02 -2.90
CA LYS A 143 -6.15 13.38 -2.34
C LYS A 143 -5.31 14.30 -3.24
N VAL A 144 -5.41 14.11 -4.57
CA VAL A 144 -4.74 14.95 -5.58
C VAL A 144 -5.79 15.84 -6.22
N GLY A 145 -5.54 17.15 -6.28
CA GLY A 145 -6.48 18.10 -6.88
C GLY A 145 -6.91 17.69 -8.30
N TYR A 146 -8.20 17.78 -8.59
CA TYR A 146 -8.76 17.33 -9.87
C TYR A 146 -8.12 18.03 -11.08
N SER A 147 -7.77 19.31 -10.94
CA SER A 147 -7.04 20.09 -11.95
C SER A 147 -5.60 19.61 -12.17
N THR A 148 -4.98 18.97 -11.18
CA THR A 148 -3.64 18.37 -11.30
C THR A 148 -3.69 17.06 -12.09
N LEU A 149 -4.81 16.34 -12.06
CA LEU A 149 -5.00 15.12 -12.84
C LEU A 149 -5.48 15.41 -14.26
N LYS A 150 -6.45 16.32 -14.40
CA LYS A 150 -7.18 16.58 -15.64
C LYS A 150 -6.50 17.62 -16.54
N GLY A 151 -6.79 17.53 -17.84
CA GLY A 151 -6.42 18.52 -18.84
C GLY A 151 -5.09 18.18 -19.49
N LYS A 152 -4.71 18.96 -20.51
CA LYS A 152 -3.55 18.67 -21.37
C LYS A 152 -2.23 18.50 -20.60
N ASN A 153 -2.07 19.23 -19.49
CA ASN A 153 -0.85 19.18 -18.68
C ASN A 153 -1.01 18.35 -17.39
N GLY A 154 -2.18 17.74 -17.18
CA GLY A 154 -2.49 16.96 -16.00
C GLY A 154 -1.71 15.64 -15.97
N LEU A 155 -1.48 15.11 -14.78
CA LEU A 155 -0.71 13.88 -14.57
C LEU A 155 -1.32 12.68 -15.28
N HIS A 156 -2.65 12.60 -15.33
CA HIS A 156 -3.34 11.51 -16.00
C HIS A 156 -3.17 11.56 -17.52
N GLN A 157 -3.37 12.73 -18.13
CA GLN A 157 -3.15 12.90 -19.57
C GLN A 157 -1.69 12.62 -19.94
N LYS A 158 -0.73 13.12 -19.15
CA LYS A 158 0.69 12.83 -19.39
C LYS A 158 0.99 11.34 -19.30
N ALA A 159 0.40 10.61 -18.33
CA ALA A 159 0.60 9.18 -18.22
C ALA A 159 0.07 8.42 -19.46
N ILE A 160 -1.02 8.91 -20.08
CA ILE A 160 -1.49 8.41 -21.39
C ILE A 160 -0.49 8.77 -22.50
N ASP A 161 -0.05 10.03 -22.56
CA ASP A 161 0.87 10.52 -23.61
C ASP A 161 2.22 9.80 -23.59
N TYR A 162 2.71 9.41 -22.40
CA TYR A 162 3.91 8.59 -22.22
C TYR A 162 3.67 7.07 -22.36
N GLY A 163 2.43 6.65 -22.68
CA GLY A 163 2.09 5.24 -22.92
C GLY A 163 2.09 4.36 -21.66
N LEU A 164 1.97 4.96 -20.47
CA LEU A 164 1.90 4.22 -19.20
C LEU A 164 0.48 3.71 -18.91
N ILE A 165 -0.54 4.41 -19.40
CA ILE A 165 -1.96 4.13 -19.18
C ILE A 165 -2.72 4.25 -20.51
N THR A 166 -3.79 3.46 -20.68
CA THR A 166 -4.81 3.67 -21.71
C THR A 166 -6.20 3.79 -21.10
N ASP A 167 -7.06 4.55 -21.78
CA ASP A 167 -8.46 4.75 -21.41
C ASP A 167 -9.38 4.16 -22.47
N ASP A 168 -10.27 3.25 -22.04
CA ASP A 168 -11.29 2.66 -22.91
C ASP A 168 -12.69 2.90 -22.35
N LYS A 169 -13.66 3.17 -23.22
CA LYS A 169 -15.07 3.15 -22.83
C LYS A 169 -15.56 1.71 -22.78
N VAL A 170 -16.09 1.30 -21.63
CA VAL A 170 -16.61 -0.06 -21.43
C VAL A 170 -17.92 -0.04 -20.66
N ARG A 171 -18.61 -1.19 -20.64
CA ARG A 171 -19.74 -1.42 -19.73
C ARG A 171 -19.24 -2.20 -18.52
N TYR A 172 -19.49 -1.67 -17.32
CA TYR A 172 -19.20 -2.32 -16.05
C TYR A 172 -20.45 -2.18 -15.18
N GLU A 173 -20.95 -3.30 -14.63
CA GLU A 173 -22.22 -3.34 -13.85
C GLU A 173 -23.40 -2.67 -14.57
N GLY A 174 -23.53 -2.89 -15.89
CA GLY A 174 -24.60 -2.33 -16.72
C GLY A 174 -24.48 -0.83 -17.01
N LYS A 175 -23.47 -0.13 -16.48
CA LYS A 175 -23.22 1.30 -16.71
C LYS A 175 -22.06 1.51 -17.67
N SER A 176 -22.18 2.51 -18.54
CA SER A 176 -21.04 2.97 -19.35
C SER A 176 -20.06 3.69 -18.44
N THR A 177 -18.81 3.24 -18.40
CA THR A 177 -17.72 3.84 -17.63
C THR A 177 -16.45 3.95 -18.45
N ILE A 178 -15.45 4.65 -17.92
CA ILE A 178 -14.08 4.67 -18.45
C ILE A 178 -13.28 3.66 -17.64
N ARG A 179 -12.56 2.79 -18.35
CA ARG A 179 -11.59 1.87 -17.79
C ARG A 179 -10.20 2.43 -18.02
N HIS A 180 -9.46 2.64 -16.94
CA HIS A 180 -8.07 3.02 -16.96
C HIS A 180 -7.20 1.76 -16.80
N THR A 181 -6.35 1.46 -17.78
CA THR A 181 -5.48 0.27 -17.75
C THR A 181 -4.02 0.68 -17.76
N ILE A 182 -3.26 0.24 -16.75
CA ILE A 182 -1.80 0.43 -16.69
C ILE A 182 -1.14 -0.56 -17.67
N MET A 183 -0.44 -0.01 -18.65
CA MET A 183 0.20 -0.76 -19.74
C MET A 183 1.67 -1.08 -19.46
N ASP A 184 2.28 -0.39 -18.49
CA ASP A 184 3.70 -0.55 -18.18
C ASP A 184 4.00 -1.93 -17.58
N SER A 185 4.77 -2.74 -18.30
CA SER A 185 5.19 -4.08 -17.86
C SER A 185 6.12 -4.07 -16.64
N ASN A 186 6.66 -2.90 -16.27
CA ASN A 186 7.46 -2.75 -15.07
C ASN A 186 6.60 -2.57 -13.80
N ILE A 187 5.28 -2.54 -13.93
CA ILE A 187 4.33 -2.56 -12.82
C ILE A 187 3.59 -3.90 -12.86
N LEU A 188 4.04 -4.82 -12.03
CA LEU A 188 3.52 -6.17 -11.96
C LEU A 188 2.27 -6.26 -11.06
N LEU A 189 1.56 -7.37 -11.24
CA LEU A 189 0.55 -7.80 -10.28
C LEU A 189 1.29 -8.22 -9.00
N GLY A 190 0.92 -7.62 -7.87
CA GLY A 190 1.32 -8.15 -6.56
C GLY A 190 0.15 -8.84 -5.88
N ASP A 191 0.40 -9.36 -4.69
CA ASP A 191 -0.65 -9.94 -3.88
C ASP A 191 -1.53 -8.81 -3.34
N GLY A 192 -2.78 -8.76 -3.80
CA GLY A 192 -3.80 -7.92 -3.19
C GLY A 192 -4.12 -8.40 -1.78
N LEU A 193 -5.02 -7.69 -1.09
CA LEU A 193 -5.76 -8.39 -0.05
C LEU A 193 -6.52 -9.54 -0.72
N ASP A 194 -6.38 -10.76 -0.18
CA ASP A 194 -7.32 -11.84 -0.47
C ASP A 194 -8.66 -11.44 0.14
N ILE A 195 -9.37 -10.57 -0.56
CA ILE A 195 -10.77 -10.29 -0.35
C ILE A 195 -11.46 -11.22 -1.34
N PRO A 196 -12.25 -12.20 -0.87
CA PRO A 196 -13.06 -13.00 -1.77
C PRO A 196 -13.90 -12.04 -2.63
N ASP A 197 -13.99 -12.31 -3.94
CA ASP A 197 -14.94 -11.59 -4.80
C ASP A 197 -16.32 -11.62 -4.12
N LEU A 198 -17.19 -10.64 -4.31
CA LEU A 198 -18.57 -10.67 -3.78
C LEU A 198 -19.59 -10.90 -4.90
N ASN A 199 -19.13 -10.98 -6.16
CA ASN A 199 -19.98 -11.01 -7.35
C ASN A 199 -20.11 -12.38 -8.00
N THR A 200 -19.33 -13.40 -7.60
CA THR A 200 -19.59 -14.78 -8.03
C THR A 200 -20.80 -15.38 -7.29
N GLU A 201 -21.69 -16.06 -8.00
CA GLU A 201 -22.95 -16.59 -7.46
C GLU A 201 -22.77 -17.64 -6.32
N GLU A 202 -21.55 -18.15 -6.12
CA GLU A 202 -21.17 -19.06 -5.04
C GLU A 202 -20.37 -18.35 -3.94
N HIS A 203 -20.98 -17.40 -3.23
CA HIS A 203 -20.41 -16.96 -1.95
C HIS A 203 -21.03 -17.70 -0.79
N GLY A 204 -20.19 -18.44 -0.07
CA GLY A 204 -20.57 -18.99 1.22
C GLY A 204 -20.73 -17.86 2.24
N ILE A 205 -21.65 -18.06 3.18
CA ILE A 205 -21.95 -17.20 4.35
C ILE A 205 -20.72 -16.58 5.06
N TYR A 206 -19.54 -17.20 4.95
CA TYR A 206 -18.28 -16.68 5.47
C TYR A 206 -17.79 -15.42 4.76
N VAL A 207 -18.03 -15.26 3.46
CA VAL A 207 -17.60 -14.08 2.71
C VAL A 207 -18.46 -12.87 3.08
N GLU A 208 -19.77 -13.04 3.16
CA GLU A 208 -20.72 -12.01 3.61
C GLU A 208 -20.38 -11.53 5.03
N GLN A 209 -20.05 -12.47 5.93
CA GLN A 209 -19.63 -12.13 7.29
C GLN A 209 -18.33 -11.30 7.32
N TYR A 210 -17.36 -11.63 6.45
CA TYR A 210 -16.12 -10.86 6.36
C TYR A 210 -16.35 -9.43 5.84
N ASP A 211 -17.28 -9.24 4.89
CA ASP A 211 -17.55 -7.90 4.37
C ASP A 211 -18.11 -6.95 5.44
N ILE A 212 -18.82 -7.49 6.44
CA ILE A 212 -19.23 -6.72 7.63
C ILE A 212 -18.00 -6.25 8.42
N ILE A 213 -17.02 -7.13 8.66
CA ILE A 213 -15.77 -6.77 9.35
C ILE A 213 -15.03 -5.69 8.56
N ARG A 214 -14.89 -5.91 7.25
CA ARG A 214 -14.22 -5.02 6.33
C ARG A 214 -14.85 -3.63 6.35
N SER A 215 -16.17 -3.56 6.19
CA SER A 215 -16.92 -2.30 6.20
C SER A 215 -16.78 -1.56 7.51
N CYS A 216 -16.90 -2.25 8.66
CA CYS A 216 -16.70 -1.62 9.96
C CYS A 216 -15.29 -1.07 10.14
N CYS A 217 -14.25 -1.78 9.69
CA CYS A 217 -12.87 -1.27 9.79
C CYS A 217 -12.72 0.01 8.95
N LEU A 218 -13.18 -0.01 7.71
CA LEU A 218 -13.07 1.13 6.80
C LEU A 218 -13.86 2.35 7.30
N ASP A 219 -15.04 2.15 7.89
CA ASP A 219 -15.85 3.22 8.49
C ASP A 219 -15.14 3.91 9.67
N HIS A 220 -14.15 3.25 10.27
CA HIS A 220 -13.34 3.76 11.38
C HIS A 220 -11.93 4.22 10.93
N ASP A 221 -11.71 4.38 9.62
CA ASP A 221 -10.39 4.68 9.03
C ASP A 221 -9.30 3.64 9.38
N ILE A 222 -9.71 2.41 9.71
CA ILE A 222 -8.83 1.28 10.02
C ILE A 222 -8.73 0.37 8.81
N TYR A 223 -7.52 0.03 8.41
CA TYR A 223 -7.33 -0.90 7.32
C TYR A 223 -7.65 -2.35 7.76
N PRO A 224 -8.54 -3.06 7.04
CA PRO A 224 -9.08 -4.35 7.45
C PRO A 224 -8.03 -5.47 7.37
N PRO A 225 -8.16 -6.52 8.20
CA PRO A 225 -7.27 -7.68 8.16
C PRO A 225 -7.51 -8.55 6.93
N ARG A 226 -6.51 -9.38 6.57
CA ARG A 226 -6.65 -10.39 5.51
C ARG A 226 -7.80 -11.37 5.83
N TYR A 227 -8.49 -11.84 4.79
CA TYR A 227 -9.47 -12.91 4.94
C TYR A 227 -8.80 -14.21 5.39
N ASP A 228 -9.45 -14.89 6.34
CA ASP A 228 -9.09 -16.21 6.83
C ASP A 228 -10.40 -16.93 7.11
N GLY A 229 -10.76 -17.86 6.22
CA GLY A 229 -12.04 -18.57 6.31
C GLY A 229 -12.21 -19.37 7.60
N GLN A 230 -11.11 -19.88 8.19
CA GLN A 230 -11.17 -20.62 9.46
C GLN A 230 -11.50 -19.68 10.62
N VAL A 231 -10.87 -18.51 10.66
CA VAL A 231 -11.14 -17.52 11.69
C VAL A 231 -12.53 -16.93 11.52
N ILE A 232 -12.97 -16.64 10.29
CA ILE A 232 -14.33 -16.17 10.02
C ILE A 232 -15.37 -17.19 10.46
N ARG A 233 -15.16 -18.47 10.17
CA ARG A 233 -16.05 -19.53 10.65
C ARG A 233 -16.19 -19.52 12.18
N LYS A 234 -15.11 -19.28 12.92
CA LYS A 234 -15.15 -19.17 14.39
C LYS A 234 -15.87 -17.91 14.85
N ILE A 235 -15.69 -16.79 14.15
CA ILE A 235 -16.40 -15.54 14.42
C ILE A 235 -17.91 -15.73 14.21
N MET A 236 -18.30 -16.35 13.09
CA MET A 236 -19.70 -16.66 12.77
C MET A 236 -20.41 -17.52 13.81
N ASN A 237 -19.70 -18.47 14.43
CA ASN A 237 -20.28 -19.29 15.50
C ASN A 237 -20.71 -18.47 16.74
N HIS A 238 -20.22 -17.24 16.89
CA HIS A 238 -20.51 -16.36 18.04
C HIS A 238 -21.32 -15.12 17.65
N PHE A 239 -21.05 -14.56 16.48
CA PHE A 239 -21.68 -13.34 15.99
C PHE A 239 -22.05 -13.50 14.52
N VAL A 240 -23.30 -13.18 14.20
CA VAL A 240 -23.83 -13.21 12.83
C VAL A 240 -24.42 -11.84 12.51
N ASP A 241 -24.25 -11.38 11.27
CA ASP A 241 -24.84 -10.15 10.70
C ASP A 241 -24.75 -8.91 11.60
N ASP A 242 -25.90 -8.28 11.91
CA ASP A 242 -26.02 -7.04 12.68
C ASP A 242 -25.41 -7.14 14.08
N ASN A 243 -25.42 -8.34 14.68
CA ASN A 243 -24.78 -8.53 15.98
C ASN A 243 -23.26 -8.38 15.86
N LEU A 244 -22.66 -8.87 14.78
CA LEU A 244 -21.23 -8.65 14.52
C LEU A 244 -20.95 -7.17 14.28
N LYS A 245 -21.73 -6.52 13.41
CA LYS A 245 -21.57 -5.10 13.07
C LYS A 245 -21.60 -4.20 14.32
N ASN A 246 -22.62 -4.38 15.16
CA ASN A 246 -22.78 -3.61 16.40
C ASN A 246 -21.66 -3.89 17.41
N ALA A 247 -21.23 -5.14 17.51
CA ALA A 247 -20.14 -5.55 18.37
C ALA A 247 -18.78 -4.97 17.96
N LEU A 248 -18.52 -4.86 16.65
CA LEU A 248 -17.31 -4.26 16.09
C LEU A 248 -17.29 -2.75 16.29
N ASN A 249 -18.36 -2.05 15.90
CA ASN A 249 -18.41 -0.59 15.99
C ASN A 249 -18.18 -0.08 17.42
N ARG A 250 -18.69 -0.78 18.45
CA ARG A 250 -18.45 -0.42 19.86
C ARG A 250 -17.00 -0.55 20.33
N ARG A 251 -16.17 -1.28 19.58
CA ARG A 251 -14.81 -1.67 19.97
C ARG A 251 -13.74 -1.04 19.07
N LEU A 252 -14.05 -0.83 17.79
CA LEU A 252 -13.13 -0.25 16.81
C LEU A 252 -12.78 1.21 17.14
N ASP A 253 -13.70 1.98 17.75
CA ASP A 253 -13.42 3.34 18.27
C ASP A 253 -12.23 3.40 19.26
N LYS A 254 -11.87 2.25 19.86
CA LYS A 254 -10.79 2.14 20.86
C LYS A 254 -9.46 1.68 20.26
N VAL A 255 -9.45 1.25 19.00
CA VAL A 255 -8.25 0.84 18.28
C VAL A 255 -7.48 2.11 17.92
N LYS A 256 -6.20 2.17 18.29
CA LYS A 256 -5.37 3.35 18.05
C LYS A 256 -4.54 3.21 16.77
N GLU A 257 -4.40 1.97 16.31
CA GLU A 257 -3.71 1.58 15.11
C GLU A 257 -4.60 1.83 13.89
N ASP A 258 -4.00 2.34 12.82
CA ASP A 258 -4.67 2.55 11.53
C ASP A 258 -4.77 1.27 10.68
N HIS A 259 -4.30 0.14 11.21
CA HIS A 259 -4.35 -1.15 10.53
C HIS A 259 -4.45 -2.31 11.52
N ILE A 260 -5.38 -3.22 11.25
CA ILE A 260 -5.47 -4.53 11.90
C ILE A 260 -4.95 -5.59 10.93
N TYR A 261 -3.84 -6.24 11.29
CA TYR A 261 -3.13 -7.17 10.39
C TYR A 261 -3.77 -8.56 10.29
N SER A 262 -4.57 -8.99 11.27
CA SER A 262 -5.10 -10.35 11.32
C SER A 262 -6.51 -10.43 11.89
N LEU A 263 -7.34 -11.32 11.34
CA LEU A 263 -8.66 -11.62 11.88
C LEU A 263 -8.61 -12.22 13.30
N ASN A 264 -7.48 -12.83 13.70
CA ASN A 264 -7.31 -13.27 15.09
C ASN A 264 -7.36 -12.11 16.08
N TYR A 265 -6.88 -10.92 15.67
CA TYR A 265 -7.00 -9.71 16.49
C TYR A 265 -8.47 -9.30 16.62
N ILE A 266 -9.25 -9.33 15.53
CA ILE A 266 -10.69 -9.07 15.56
C ILE A 266 -11.41 -10.08 16.46
N ALA A 267 -11.12 -11.37 16.33
CA ALA A 267 -11.72 -12.41 17.17
C ALA A 267 -11.40 -12.19 18.65
N LYS A 268 -10.15 -11.86 18.98
CA LYS A 268 -9.73 -11.52 20.35
C LYS A 268 -10.43 -10.26 20.88
N MET A 269 -10.56 -9.23 20.05
CA MET A 269 -11.29 -8.00 20.38
C MET A 269 -12.77 -8.29 20.68
N LEU A 270 -13.36 -9.24 19.95
CA LEU A 270 -14.72 -9.73 20.18
C LEU A 270 -14.85 -10.70 21.37
N ASN A 271 -13.77 -10.93 22.12
CA ASN A 271 -13.66 -11.88 23.24
C ASN A 271 -13.92 -13.34 22.82
N ILE A 272 -13.56 -13.72 21.60
CA ILE A 272 -13.68 -15.09 21.11
C ILE A 272 -12.36 -15.81 21.37
N GLN A 273 -12.42 -16.96 22.04
CA GLN A 273 -11.23 -17.79 22.24
C GLN A 273 -10.78 -18.40 20.90
N MET A 274 -9.55 -18.09 20.50
CA MET A 274 -8.90 -18.71 19.35
C MET A 274 -7.98 -19.83 19.85
N ASP A 275 -8.03 -20.98 19.19
CA ASP A 275 -7.04 -22.03 19.42
C ASP A 275 -5.64 -21.49 19.11
N SER A 276 -4.67 -21.76 19.99
CA SER A 276 -3.28 -21.45 19.72
C SER A 276 -2.87 -22.07 18.38
N PRO A 277 -2.10 -21.37 17.53
CA PRO A 277 -1.61 -21.96 16.29
C PRO A 277 -0.86 -23.26 16.61
N SER A 278 -1.16 -24.32 15.86
CA SER A 278 -0.33 -25.53 15.87
C SER A 278 1.11 -25.12 15.53
N LYS A 279 2.08 -25.60 16.30
CA LYS A 279 3.51 -25.34 16.11
C LYS A 279 4.04 -26.00 14.82
N GLU A 280 3.68 -25.48 13.66
CA GLU A 280 4.28 -25.79 12.34
C GLU A 280 4.04 -24.52 11.49
N GLU A 281 4.98 -23.73 10.98
CA GLU A 281 6.42 -23.79 10.77
C GLU A 281 6.99 -22.38 11.08
N TYR A 282 7.76 -22.23 12.16
CA TYR A 282 8.77 -21.17 12.27
C TYR A 282 10.12 -21.86 12.31
N THR A 283 10.55 -22.41 11.18
CA THR A 283 11.95 -22.78 11.00
C THR A 283 12.71 -21.48 10.73
N PHE A 284 13.05 -20.77 11.81
CA PHE A 284 14.19 -19.86 11.77
C PHE A 284 15.42 -20.70 11.45
N VAL A 285 15.86 -20.67 10.19
CA VAL A 285 17.19 -21.15 9.82
C VAL A 285 18.02 -19.91 9.55
N MET A 286 18.73 -19.46 10.60
CA MET A 286 19.93 -18.64 10.42
C MET A 286 21.05 -19.56 9.92
N PRO A 287 21.71 -19.19 8.83
CA PRO A 287 23.14 -18.85 8.92
C PRO A 287 23.43 -17.43 8.46
#